data_AF-A0A2N6NUP2-F1
#
_entry.id   AF-A0A2N6NUP2-F1
#
_cell.length_a   1.000
_cell.length_b   1.000
_cell.length_c   1.000
_cell.angle_alpha   90.00
_cell.angle_beta   90.00
_cell.angle_gamma   90.00
#
_symmetry.space_group_name_H-M   'P 1'
#
loop_
_entity.id
_entity.type
_entity.pdbx_description
1 polymer ?
#
loop_
_entity_poly.entity_id
_entity_poly.type
_entity_poly.pdbx_seq_one_letter_code
_entity_poly.pdbx_strand_id
1 'polypeptide(L)'
;MIIPFILSVIAGALFVFLVNYGWRFLVYIGRGLRSSWPTKYQPAHDPKDNHVQILVLGDIGRSPRMQYHAISIAKHGKKVDIIALKGWFHLIISDMSNLRALLTVMVETARHPELIGNPNATLYPLDPLPEWLAWNNLSFFIQIPAKVIQQFWTLFKTMMYTAPAAEWIIIQNPPSIPTFHVSLFVAWMRGSKVIIDWHNYGHTILAQKGKLYAPLVPLYRRYEFFFGRRLCNVNLAVTDAMAKQLQTGKFGLGKPVHTLHDRPAAIFEPITSRKEREEVLMRIHETRSQAQDILDGNVRLIVSSTSWTADEDFGILLSALVAYASPREVDDENEPASPILAIITGKGPQRQIYLDKIKELTDSGQLPGIKVVSAWLSNRDYAQLLAAADLGISLHKSSSGVDLPMKVVDMFGAGLPVAAYSKFESFGELVKEGVNGCGFESASELHILFKRLLASDGAEELATLKKGAIKEGSLRWDEEWNRVVAPLVGLGKE
;
A
#
# COMPACT_ATOMS: atom_id res chain seq x y z
N MET A 1 -10.68 77.64 37.06
CA MET A 1 -9.46 76.82 36.84
C MET A 1 -9.52 75.40 37.39
N ILE A 2 -10.41 75.09 38.36
CA ILE A 2 -10.47 73.76 38.97
C ILE A 2 -11.00 72.68 38.00
N ILE A 3 -12.05 72.98 37.23
CA ILE A 3 -12.68 71.99 36.32
C ILE A 3 -11.72 71.53 35.20
N PRO A 4 -11.01 72.41 34.46
CA PRO A 4 -10.03 71.97 33.45
C PRO A 4 -8.89 71.14 34.04
N PHE A 5 -8.45 71.46 35.27
CA PHE A 5 -7.41 70.71 35.96
C PHE A 5 -7.88 69.29 36.31
N ILE A 6 -9.09 69.15 36.87
CA ILE A 6 -9.68 67.83 37.18
C ILE A 6 -9.87 67.01 35.90
N LEU A 7 -10.36 67.62 34.82
CA LEU A 7 -10.51 66.93 33.52
C LEU A 7 -9.15 66.47 32.95
N SER A 8 -8.10 67.29 33.07
CA SER A 8 -6.75 66.90 32.65
C SER A 8 -6.18 65.75 33.48
N VAL A 9 -6.43 65.73 34.79
CA VAL A 9 -6.00 64.63 35.68
C VAL A 9 -6.75 63.34 35.36
N ILE A 10 -8.07 63.42 35.14
CA ILE A 10 -8.89 62.25 34.76
C ILE A 10 -8.47 61.73 33.38
N ALA A 11 -8.25 62.61 32.40
CA ALA A 11 -7.78 62.23 31.08
C ALA A 11 -6.38 61.58 31.13
N GLY A 12 -5.46 62.13 31.93
CA GLY A 12 -4.14 61.55 32.17
C GLY A 12 -4.22 60.18 32.85
N ALA A 13 -5.07 60.02 33.86
CA ALA A 13 -5.28 58.75 34.55
C ALA A 13 -5.90 57.68 33.62
N LEU A 14 -6.90 58.06 32.82
CA LEU A 14 -7.51 57.19 31.80
C LEU A 14 -6.50 56.81 30.73
N PHE A 15 -5.67 57.74 30.26
CA PHE A 15 -4.63 57.47 29.28
C PHE A 15 -3.59 56.46 29.80
N VAL A 16 -3.09 56.66 31.02
CA VAL A 16 -2.14 55.72 31.66
C VAL A 16 -2.78 54.35 31.86
N PHE A 17 -4.05 54.31 32.27
CA PHE A 17 -4.80 53.07 32.42
C PHE A 17 -4.95 52.35 31.07
N LEU A 18 -5.40 53.04 30.02
CA LEU A 18 -5.57 52.47 28.68
C LEU A 18 -4.25 51.99 28.08
N VAL A 19 -3.16 52.75 28.25
CA VAL A 19 -1.83 52.35 27.76
C VAL A 19 -1.30 51.12 28.51
N ASN A 20 -1.45 51.05 29.84
CA ASN A 20 -0.97 49.91 30.63
C ASN A 20 -1.78 48.63 30.33
N TYR A 21 -3.11 48.70 30.28
CA TYR A 21 -3.95 47.56 29.95
C TYR A 21 -3.83 47.16 28.47
N GLY A 22 -3.72 48.14 27.57
CA GLY A 22 -3.44 47.92 26.15
C GLY A 22 -2.09 47.23 25.93
N TRP A 23 -1.03 47.69 26.60
CA TRP A 23 0.29 47.05 26.56
C TRP A 23 0.27 45.64 27.13
N ARG A 24 -0.39 45.43 28.28
CA ARG A 24 -0.55 44.08 28.87
C ARG A 24 -1.34 43.14 27.95
N PHE A 25 -2.37 43.63 27.27
CA PHE A 25 -3.14 42.88 26.28
C PHE A 25 -2.30 42.53 25.05
N LEU A 26 -1.51 43.47 24.53
CA LEU A 26 -0.56 43.22 23.43
C LEU A 26 0.54 42.23 23.83
N VAL A 27 1.06 42.30 25.06
CA VAL A 27 2.00 41.32 25.60
C VAL A 27 1.32 39.96 25.80
N TYR A 28 0.07 39.92 26.24
CA TYR A 28 -0.72 38.69 26.37
C TYR A 28 -0.96 38.03 25.01
N ILE A 29 -1.43 38.79 24.01
CA ILE A 29 -1.56 38.34 22.63
C ILE A 29 -0.19 37.92 22.08
N GLY A 30 0.86 38.71 22.28
CA GLY A 30 2.22 38.38 21.83
C GLY A 30 2.77 37.10 22.46
N ARG A 31 2.51 36.88 23.75
CA ARG A 31 2.86 35.62 24.45
C ARG A 31 2.02 34.45 23.94
N GLY A 32 0.71 34.64 23.75
CA GLY A 32 -0.19 33.64 23.19
C GLY A 32 0.20 33.26 21.76
N LEU A 33 0.54 34.24 20.92
CA LEU A 33 1.05 34.02 19.56
C LEU A 33 2.40 33.31 19.57
N ARG A 34 3.29 33.63 20.52
CA ARG A 34 4.57 32.96 20.69
C ARG A 34 4.42 31.52 21.19
N SER A 35 3.52 31.25 22.13
CA SER A 35 3.23 29.88 22.60
C SER A 35 2.47 29.05 21.57
N SER A 36 1.75 29.71 20.65
CA SER A 36 1.09 29.06 19.51
C SER A 36 2.01 28.91 18.30
N TRP A 37 3.25 29.43 18.37
CA TRP A 37 4.21 29.27 17.30
C TRP A 37 4.69 27.82 17.25
N PRO A 38 4.70 27.18 16.07
CA PRO A 38 5.06 25.78 15.97
C PRO A 38 6.51 25.54 16.41
N THR A 39 6.74 24.41 17.08
CA THR A 39 8.09 24.03 17.49
C THR A 39 8.92 23.68 16.26
N LYS A 40 10.15 24.16 16.25
CA LYS A 40 11.14 23.79 15.24
C LYS A 40 11.88 22.53 15.69
N TYR A 41 12.24 21.70 14.73
CA TYR A 41 13.18 20.62 14.94
C TYR A 41 14.49 21.19 15.50
N GLN A 42 15.00 20.51 16.52
CA GLN A 42 16.29 20.74 17.12
C GLN A 42 16.95 19.36 17.24
N PRO A 43 18.19 19.18 16.75
CA PRO A 43 18.90 17.93 16.93
C PRO A 43 18.98 17.56 18.41
N ALA A 44 18.59 16.33 18.73
CA ALA A 44 18.75 15.80 20.08
C ALA A 44 20.23 15.57 20.41
N HIS A 45 20.56 15.57 21.71
CA HIS A 45 21.93 15.31 22.17
C HIS A 45 22.40 13.90 21.78
N ASP A 46 21.53 12.90 21.96
CA ASP A 46 21.73 11.57 21.37
C ASP A 46 21.03 11.52 19.99
N PRO A 47 21.73 11.21 18.89
CA PRO A 47 21.12 11.04 17.58
C PRO A 47 19.95 10.05 17.52
N LYS A 48 19.87 9.09 18.45
CA LYS A 48 18.77 8.12 18.60
C LYS A 48 17.48 8.75 19.11
N ASP A 49 17.56 9.88 19.81
CA ASP A 49 16.37 10.61 20.26
C ASP A 49 15.78 11.51 19.16
N ASN A 50 16.43 11.58 17.98
CA ASN A 50 15.84 12.28 16.85
C ASN A 50 14.59 11.56 16.34
N HIS A 51 13.58 12.37 16.04
CA HIS A 51 12.28 11.92 15.53
C HIS A 51 12.27 11.84 14.00
N VAL A 52 11.62 10.80 13.48
CA VAL A 52 11.24 10.65 12.07
C VAL A 52 9.74 10.45 11.99
N GLN A 53 9.05 11.26 11.20
CA GLN A 53 7.62 11.11 10.95
C GLN A 53 7.36 10.20 9.75
N ILE A 54 6.45 9.24 9.91
CA ILE A 54 5.91 8.41 8.83
C ILE A 54 4.47 8.83 8.56
N LEU A 55 4.21 9.38 7.38
CA LEU A 55 2.93 9.95 7.03
C LEU A 55 2.14 9.10 6.03
N VAL A 56 0.94 8.68 6.45
CA VAL A 56 0.00 7.90 5.64
C VAL A 56 -1.39 8.53 5.71
N LEU A 57 -1.89 9.09 4.61
CA LEU A 57 -3.29 9.57 4.55
C LEU A 57 -4.26 8.41 4.27
N GLY A 58 -4.29 7.45 5.19
CA GLY A 58 -5.03 6.19 5.09
C GLY A 58 -4.89 5.36 6.36
N ASP A 59 -5.56 4.21 6.41
CA ASP A 59 -5.38 3.24 7.47
C ASP A 59 -3.97 2.62 7.40
N ILE A 60 -3.15 2.87 8.42
CA ILE A 60 -1.76 2.38 8.47
C ILE A 60 -1.67 0.85 8.38
N GLY A 61 -2.66 0.11 8.88
CA GLY A 61 -2.66 -1.35 8.80
C GLY A 61 -2.76 -1.86 7.37
N ARG A 62 -3.19 -1.01 6.42
CA ARG A 62 -3.27 -1.31 4.98
C ARG A 62 -2.08 -0.76 4.19
N SER A 63 -1.05 -0.25 4.87
CA SER A 63 0.18 0.27 4.27
C SER A 63 1.41 -0.49 4.78
N PRO A 64 1.64 -1.75 4.37
CA PRO A 64 2.74 -2.58 4.87
C PRO A 64 4.11 -1.91 4.72
N ARG A 65 4.42 -1.35 3.54
CA ARG A 65 5.69 -0.65 3.27
C ARG A 65 5.97 0.49 4.25
N MET A 66 4.96 1.28 4.60
CA MET A 66 5.14 2.38 5.56
C MET A 66 5.31 1.87 7.00
N GLN A 67 4.65 0.76 7.34
CA GLN A 67 4.91 0.06 8.60
C GLN A 67 6.35 -0.48 8.65
N TYR A 68 6.86 -1.02 7.53
CA TYR A 68 8.24 -1.48 7.45
C TYR A 68 9.26 -0.35 7.54
N HIS A 69 9.02 0.81 6.93
CA HIS A 69 9.82 2.01 7.19
C HIS A 69 9.87 2.34 8.68
N ALA A 70 8.71 2.34 9.36
CA ALA A 70 8.65 2.65 10.78
C ALA A 70 9.41 1.62 11.64
N ILE A 71 9.27 0.34 11.32
CA ILE A 71 9.98 -0.76 11.99
C ILE A 71 11.48 -0.62 11.79
N SER A 72 11.96 -0.42 10.56
CA SER A 72 13.39 -0.30 10.28
C SER A 72 14.01 0.91 10.97
N ILE A 73 13.32 2.06 11.04
CA ILE A 73 13.77 3.22 11.82
C ILE A 73 13.85 2.89 13.32
N ALA A 74 12.80 2.27 13.88
CA ALA A 74 12.75 1.91 15.30
C ALA A 74 13.82 0.89 15.68
N LYS A 75 14.14 -0.07 14.79
CA LYS A 75 15.24 -1.05 14.94
C LYS A 75 16.61 -0.39 15.04
N HIS A 76 16.82 0.75 14.39
CA HIS A 76 18.04 1.56 14.51
C HIS A 76 18.06 2.47 15.74
N GLY A 77 17.02 2.40 16.59
CA GLY A 77 16.93 3.13 17.85
C GLY A 77 16.38 4.54 17.73
N LYS A 78 16.03 5.03 16.53
CA LYS A 78 15.40 6.35 16.35
C LYS A 78 13.94 6.35 16.77
N LYS A 79 13.44 7.50 17.24
CA LYS A 79 12.01 7.70 17.50
C LYS A 79 11.24 7.84 16.19
N VAL A 80 10.17 7.08 16.04
CA VAL A 80 9.27 7.14 14.89
C VAL A 80 7.87 7.56 15.30
N ASP A 81 7.38 8.60 14.63
CA ASP A 81 6.06 9.16 14.83
C ASP A 81 5.19 8.82 13.62
N ILE A 82 4.30 7.84 13.77
CA ILE A 82 3.39 7.40 12.71
C ILE A 82 2.18 8.33 12.72
N ILE A 83 1.94 9.04 11.62
CA ILE A 83 0.79 9.94 11.43
C ILE A 83 -0.13 9.30 10.40
N ALA A 84 -1.26 8.76 10.85
CA ALA A 84 -2.17 8.00 9.99
C ALA A 84 -3.62 8.01 10.46
N LEU A 85 -4.57 7.67 9.58
CA LEU A 85 -5.96 7.46 9.99
C LEU A 85 -6.08 6.17 10.80
N LYS A 86 -6.88 6.22 11.87
CA LYS A 86 -7.20 5.05 12.68
C LYS A 86 -8.40 4.33 12.06
N GLY A 87 -8.12 3.48 11.07
CA GLY A 87 -9.14 2.68 10.37
C GLY A 87 -9.79 3.34 9.16
N TRP A 88 -10.77 2.64 8.59
CA TRP A 88 -11.51 3.05 7.40
C TRP A 88 -13.00 2.74 7.55
N PHE A 89 -13.85 3.52 6.87
CA PHE A 89 -15.29 3.35 6.88
C PHE A 89 -15.70 2.19 5.96
N HIS A 90 -16.21 1.11 6.55
CA HIS A 90 -16.80 -0.01 5.82
C HIS A 90 -18.32 0.11 5.81
N LEU A 91 -18.91 -0.02 4.62
CA LEU A 91 -20.35 -0.09 4.43
C LEU A 91 -20.81 -1.53 4.70
N ILE A 92 -21.57 -1.73 5.76
CA ILE A 92 -22.29 -2.98 6.00
C ILE A 92 -23.67 -2.82 5.37
N ILE A 93 -23.94 -3.59 4.32
CA ILE A 93 -25.30 -3.73 3.79
C ILE A 93 -25.97 -4.80 4.64
N SER A 94 -26.81 -4.39 5.59
CA SER A 94 -27.72 -5.31 6.27
C SER A 94 -28.98 -5.45 5.41
N ASP A 95 -29.11 -6.58 4.74
CA ASP A 95 -30.32 -7.07 4.07
C ASP A 95 -30.80 -6.26 2.84
N MET A 96 -30.77 -6.91 1.66
CA MET A 96 -31.24 -6.33 0.39
C MET A 96 -32.77 -6.23 0.30
N SER A 97 -33.52 -6.81 1.24
CA SER A 97 -34.99 -6.79 1.22
C SER A 97 -35.59 -5.48 1.72
N ASN A 98 -34.84 -4.67 2.48
CA ASN A 98 -35.33 -3.40 3.01
C ASN A 98 -34.31 -2.27 2.76
N LEU A 99 -34.61 -1.40 1.79
CA LEU A 99 -33.92 -0.11 1.61
C LEU A 99 -34.11 0.74 2.88
N ARG A 100 -33.21 0.60 3.87
CA ARG A 100 -32.75 1.63 4.84
C ARG A 100 -32.16 0.98 6.10
N ALA A 101 -30.90 0.58 6.01
CA ALA A 101 -29.93 0.68 7.11
C ALA A 101 -28.52 0.51 6.53
N LEU A 102 -27.95 1.59 6.00
CA LEU A 102 -26.53 1.66 5.70
C LEU A 102 -25.79 1.94 7.00
N LEU A 103 -25.41 0.90 7.73
CA LEU A 103 -24.54 1.06 8.88
C LEU A 103 -23.11 1.24 8.35
N THR A 104 -22.55 2.43 8.55
CA THR A 104 -21.13 2.68 8.27
C THR A 104 -20.37 2.40 9.56
N VAL A 105 -19.56 1.32 9.58
CA VAL A 105 -18.73 0.98 10.74
C VAL A 105 -17.29 1.35 10.45
N MET A 106 -16.63 2.00 11.42
CA MET A 106 -15.20 2.24 11.36
C MET A 106 -14.47 0.95 11.71
N VAL A 107 -13.71 0.41 10.76
CA VAL A 107 -12.93 -0.82 10.93
C VAL A 107 -11.46 -0.44 10.95
N GLU A 108 -10.76 -0.84 12.02
CA GLU A 108 -9.31 -0.67 12.15
C GLU A 108 -8.61 -1.94 11.65
N THR A 109 -7.68 -1.80 10.71
CA THR A 109 -6.80 -2.90 10.32
C THR A 109 -5.67 -3.01 11.35
N ALA A 110 -5.41 -4.22 11.84
CA ALA A 110 -4.35 -4.45 12.81
C ALA A 110 -2.98 -3.99 12.25
N ARG A 111 -2.21 -3.29 13.10
CA ARG A 111 -0.84 -2.91 12.79
C ARG A 111 0.08 -4.13 12.91
N HIS A 112 1.24 -4.03 12.27
CA HIS A 112 2.30 -5.01 12.41
C HIS A 112 2.66 -5.20 13.90
N PRO A 113 2.78 -6.44 14.40
CA PRO A 113 3.02 -6.71 15.82
C PRO A 113 4.25 -5.98 16.38
N GLU A 114 5.32 -5.84 15.60
CA GLU A 114 6.55 -5.13 15.99
C GLU A 114 6.37 -3.62 16.28
N LEU A 115 5.25 -3.02 15.86
CA LEU A 115 4.91 -1.63 16.17
C LEU A 115 4.02 -1.49 17.41
N ILE A 116 3.44 -2.59 17.89
CA ILE A 116 2.53 -2.59 19.03
C ILE A 116 3.37 -2.69 20.32
N GLY A 117 3.31 -1.66 21.17
CA GLY A 117 4.09 -1.60 22.41
C GLY A 117 5.57 -1.28 22.22
N ASN A 118 5.99 -0.92 21.01
CA ASN A 118 7.37 -0.53 20.74
C ASN A 118 7.67 0.86 21.35
N PRO A 119 8.66 1.00 22.25
CA PRO A 119 8.95 2.26 22.95
C PRO A 119 9.53 3.36 22.03
N ASN A 120 9.92 2.99 20.81
CA ASN A 120 10.41 3.92 19.80
C ASN A 120 9.34 4.29 18.77
N ALA A 121 8.15 3.67 18.78
CA ALA A 121 7.10 3.95 17.82
C ALA A 121 5.84 4.51 18.48
N THR A 122 5.46 5.73 18.11
CA THR A 122 4.25 6.39 18.60
C THR A 122 3.27 6.64 17.45
N LEU A 123 1.99 6.33 17.65
CA LEU A 123 0.93 6.62 16.68
C LEU A 123 0.22 7.93 17.05
N TYR A 124 0.23 8.89 16.12
CA TYR A 124 -0.53 10.13 16.17
C TYR A 124 -1.71 10.01 15.19
N PRO A 125 -2.90 9.60 15.66
CA PRO A 125 -4.03 9.37 14.78
C PRO A 125 -4.54 10.67 14.17
N LEU A 126 -4.90 10.61 12.90
CA LEU A 126 -5.65 11.67 12.23
C LEU A 126 -7.14 11.54 12.59
N ASP A 127 -7.77 12.67 12.88
CA ASP A 127 -9.23 12.75 13.07
C ASP A 127 -9.95 12.17 11.85
N PRO A 128 -10.92 11.25 12.04
CA PRO A 128 -11.69 10.68 10.94
C PRO A 128 -12.55 11.74 10.24
N LEU A 129 -13.06 11.41 9.07
CA LEU A 129 -14.05 12.26 8.41
C LEU A 129 -15.32 12.34 9.30
N PRO A 130 -15.91 13.54 9.48
CA PRO A 130 -17.21 13.67 10.12
C PRO A 130 -18.25 12.79 9.43
N GLU A 131 -19.18 12.21 10.20
CA GLU A 131 -20.16 11.24 9.71
C GLU A 131 -20.95 11.75 8.49
N TRP A 132 -21.42 13.00 8.55
CA TRP A 132 -22.16 13.66 7.46
C TRP A 132 -21.37 13.70 6.14
N LEU A 133 -20.04 13.71 6.21
CA LEU A 133 -19.15 13.72 5.06
C LEU A 133 -18.72 12.32 4.62
N ALA A 134 -18.70 11.38 5.57
CA ALA A 134 -18.42 9.96 5.36
C ALA A 134 -19.56 9.25 4.62
N TRP A 135 -20.82 9.63 4.85
CA TRP A 135 -22.00 8.98 4.26
C TRP A 135 -22.17 9.16 2.74
N ASN A 136 -21.39 10.01 2.08
CA ASN A 136 -21.48 10.24 0.62
C ASN A 136 -22.84 10.70 0.09
N ASN A 137 -23.65 11.36 0.92
CA ASN A 137 -24.99 11.84 0.55
C ASN A 137 -25.01 13.26 -0.07
N LEU A 138 -23.85 13.90 -0.19
CA LEU A 138 -23.73 15.26 -0.74
C LEU A 138 -23.43 15.23 -2.23
N SER A 139 -23.79 16.31 -2.93
CA SER A 139 -23.34 16.52 -4.30
C SER A 139 -21.83 16.42 -4.38
N PHE A 140 -21.36 15.76 -5.44
CA PHE A 140 -19.95 15.57 -5.77
C PHE A 140 -19.11 16.85 -5.60
N PHE A 141 -19.65 18.00 -6.03
CA PHE A 141 -18.97 19.31 -6.00
C PHE A 141 -18.78 19.88 -4.60
N ILE A 142 -19.55 19.44 -3.61
CA ILE A 142 -19.40 19.85 -2.21
C ILE A 142 -18.56 18.81 -1.48
N GLN A 143 -18.81 17.53 -1.77
CA GLN A 143 -18.27 16.45 -0.99
C GLN A 143 -16.75 16.32 -1.11
N ILE A 144 -16.21 16.37 -2.34
CA ILE A 144 -14.77 16.22 -2.54
C ILE A 144 -13.99 17.38 -1.90
N PRO A 145 -14.35 18.66 -2.13
CA PRO A 145 -13.68 19.77 -1.46
C PRO A 145 -13.78 19.69 0.05
N ALA A 146 -14.95 19.37 0.62
CA ALA A 146 -15.10 19.24 2.06
C ALA A 146 -14.21 18.11 2.63
N LYS A 147 -14.08 16.97 1.94
CA LYS A 147 -13.15 15.89 2.33
C LYS A 147 -11.70 16.36 2.33
N VAL A 148 -11.28 17.05 1.28
CA VAL A 148 -9.92 17.59 1.17
C VAL A 148 -9.64 18.63 2.26
N ILE A 149 -10.59 19.52 2.56
CA ILE A 149 -10.46 20.53 3.61
C ILE A 149 -10.34 19.85 4.98
N GLN A 150 -11.18 18.88 5.29
CA GLN A 150 -11.09 18.14 6.55
C GLN A 150 -9.75 17.41 6.67
N GLN A 151 -9.35 16.69 5.62
CA GLN A 151 -8.06 15.99 5.56
C GLN A 151 -6.89 16.97 5.72
N PHE A 152 -6.98 18.16 5.12
CA PHE A 152 -5.99 19.21 5.29
C PHE A 152 -5.87 19.64 6.74
N TRP A 153 -6.98 19.96 7.40
CA TRP A 153 -6.98 20.45 8.78
C TRP A 153 -6.48 19.42 9.78
N THR A 154 -6.93 18.16 9.66
CA THR A 154 -6.46 17.10 10.56
C THR A 154 -4.97 16.82 10.37
N LEU A 155 -4.50 16.73 9.12
CA LEU A 155 -3.08 16.58 8.83
C LEU A 155 -2.28 17.76 9.37
N PHE A 156 -2.71 18.98 9.08
CA PHE A 156 -2.04 20.19 9.50
C PHE A 156 -1.95 20.28 11.03
N LYS A 157 -3.07 20.13 11.74
CA LYS A 157 -3.11 20.18 13.20
C LYS A 157 -2.20 19.14 13.82
N THR A 158 -2.31 17.89 13.37
CA THR A 158 -1.53 16.78 13.93
C THR A 158 -0.05 16.94 13.64
N MET A 159 0.34 17.22 12.39
CA MET A 159 1.74 17.39 12.02
C MET A 159 2.39 18.67 12.56
N MET A 160 1.62 19.75 12.76
CA MET A 160 2.16 21.05 13.19
C MET A 160 2.22 21.18 14.72
N TYR A 161 1.23 20.64 15.44
CA TYR A 161 1.03 20.93 16.86
C TYR A 161 0.92 19.70 17.76
N THR A 162 0.50 18.54 17.26
CA THR A 162 0.34 17.34 18.09
C THR A 162 1.59 16.47 18.08
N ALA A 163 2.14 16.18 16.90
CA ALA A 163 3.33 15.37 16.75
C ALA A 163 4.61 16.17 17.08
N PRO A 164 5.64 15.53 17.66
CA PRO A 164 6.96 16.12 17.85
C PRO A 164 7.57 16.64 16.54
N ALA A 165 8.46 17.63 16.63
CA ALA A 165 9.16 18.13 15.46
C ALA A 165 10.20 17.08 15.04
N ALA A 166 10.14 16.63 13.79
CA ALA A 166 11.00 15.57 13.28
C ALA A 166 12.11 16.11 12.39
N GLU A 167 13.24 15.40 12.35
CA GLU A 167 14.32 15.65 11.41
C GLU A 167 13.83 15.37 9.97
N TRP A 168 13.13 14.24 9.81
CA TRP A 168 12.64 13.73 8.53
C TRP A 168 11.14 13.45 8.57
N ILE A 169 10.45 13.74 7.47
CA ILE A 169 9.06 13.37 7.21
C ILE A 169 9.06 12.47 5.97
N ILE A 170 8.72 11.19 6.12
CA ILE A 170 8.58 10.23 5.03
C ILE A 170 7.10 10.12 4.66
N ILE A 171 6.78 10.41 3.40
CA ILE A 171 5.40 10.52 2.92
C ILE A 171 5.10 9.40 1.94
N GLN A 172 4.00 8.69 2.14
CA GLN A 172 3.47 7.78 1.14
C GLN A 172 2.72 8.55 0.03
N ASN A 173 3.13 8.39 -1.23
CA ASN A 173 2.38 8.86 -2.39
C ASN A 173 1.88 7.68 -3.23
N PRO A 174 0.59 7.62 -3.63
CA PRO A 174 -0.52 8.56 -3.33
C PRO A 174 -1.19 8.36 -1.96
N PRO A 175 -2.06 9.29 -1.50
CA PRO A 175 -2.53 10.51 -2.19
C PRO A 175 -1.59 11.72 -2.01
N SER A 176 -1.40 12.51 -3.09
CA SER A 176 -0.63 13.76 -3.02
C SER A 176 -1.45 14.94 -2.48
N ILE A 177 -2.78 14.89 -2.59
CA ILE A 177 -3.69 15.94 -2.07
C ILE A 177 -4.39 15.40 -0.82
N PRO A 178 -4.39 16.14 0.31
CA PRO A 178 -3.63 17.37 0.60
C PRO A 178 -2.21 17.13 1.13
N THR A 179 -1.79 15.87 1.24
CA THR A 179 -0.54 15.43 1.89
C THR A 179 0.69 16.24 1.50
N PHE A 180 0.89 16.50 0.22
CA PHE A 180 2.07 17.21 -0.28
C PHE A 180 2.16 18.63 0.27
N HIS A 181 1.18 19.49 0.02
CA HIS A 181 1.30 20.90 0.43
C HIS A 181 1.25 21.08 1.95
N VAL A 182 0.52 20.23 2.68
CA VAL A 182 0.56 20.26 4.16
C VAL A 182 1.98 19.93 4.64
N SER A 183 2.58 18.87 4.11
CA SER A 183 3.93 18.49 4.50
C SER A 183 4.96 19.55 4.12
N LEU A 184 4.78 20.28 3.00
CA LEU A 184 5.69 21.35 2.59
C LEU A 184 5.68 22.47 3.61
N PHE A 185 4.47 22.86 4.00
CA PHE A 185 4.26 23.95 4.92
C PHE A 185 4.77 23.60 6.32
N VAL A 186 4.48 22.38 6.79
CA VAL A 186 5.00 21.88 8.07
C VAL A 186 6.52 21.80 8.05
N ALA A 187 7.12 21.19 7.01
CA ALA A 187 8.56 21.06 6.88
C ALA A 187 9.25 22.43 6.87
N TRP A 188 8.70 23.41 6.16
CA TRP A 188 9.22 24.78 6.15
C TRP A 188 9.12 25.47 7.52
N MET A 189 7.97 25.38 8.20
CA MET A 189 7.76 26.02 9.49
C MET A 189 8.59 25.38 10.61
N ARG A 190 8.71 24.06 10.58
CA ARG A 190 9.38 23.26 11.62
C ARG A 190 10.85 22.96 11.31
N GLY A 191 11.34 23.25 10.11
CA GLY A 191 12.72 22.96 9.72
C GLY A 191 13.02 21.48 9.48
N SER A 192 12.01 20.70 9.10
CA SER A 192 12.15 19.27 8.78
C SER A 192 12.56 19.06 7.32
N LYS A 193 13.20 17.94 7.03
CA LYS A 193 13.45 17.44 5.68
C LYS A 193 12.34 16.47 5.26
N VAL A 194 12.11 16.32 3.96
CA VAL A 194 11.03 15.49 3.41
C VAL A 194 11.58 14.43 2.48
N ILE A 195 11.13 13.19 2.68
CA ILE A 195 11.25 12.08 1.74
C ILE A 195 9.87 11.78 1.19
N ILE A 196 9.73 11.77 -0.14
CA ILE A 196 8.51 11.29 -0.79
C ILE A 196 8.78 9.88 -1.30
N ASP A 197 8.01 8.92 -0.81
CA ASP A 197 8.03 7.54 -1.27
C ASP A 197 6.91 7.32 -2.30
N TRP A 198 7.31 7.20 -3.56
CA TRP A 198 6.41 7.08 -4.71
C TRP A 198 6.08 5.61 -4.97
N HIS A 199 4.81 5.24 -4.73
CA HIS A 199 4.29 3.89 -4.95
C HIS A 199 3.47 3.81 -6.24
N ASN A 200 2.84 4.92 -6.60
CA ASN A 200 2.06 5.09 -7.81
C ASN A 200 1.90 6.59 -8.08
N TYR A 201 1.19 6.95 -9.14
CA TYR A 201 0.80 8.33 -9.40
C TYR A 201 -0.67 8.57 -9.08
N GLY A 202 -0.97 9.60 -8.29
CA GLY A 202 -2.34 9.94 -7.93
C GLY A 202 -3.20 10.27 -9.14
N HIS A 203 -2.60 10.88 -10.18
CA HIS A 203 -3.31 11.20 -11.41
C HIS A 203 -3.68 9.97 -12.25
N THR A 204 -2.90 8.88 -12.22
CA THR A 204 -3.23 7.64 -12.95
C THR A 204 -4.30 6.84 -12.23
N ILE A 205 -4.24 6.79 -10.89
CA ILE A 205 -5.34 6.25 -10.06
C ILE A 205 -6.64 7.03 -10.30
N LEU A 206 -6.56 8.37 -10.39
CA LEU A 206 -7.74 9.19 -10.68
C LEU A 206 -8.34 8.87 -12.06
N ALA A 207 -7.50 8.59 -13.06
CA ALA A 207 -7.95 8.25 -14.40
C ALA A 207 -8.80 6.97 -14.45
N GLN A 208 -8.57 6.03 -13.52
CA GLN A 208 -9.34 4.79 -13.40
C GLN A 208 -10.75 4.99 -12.80
N LYS A 209 -11.03 6.15 -12.15
CA LYS A 209 -12.33 6.41 -11.51
C LYS A 209 -13.47 6.79 -12.46
N GLY A 210 -13.20 6.81 -13.77
CA GLY A 210 -14.20 6.99 -14.83
C GLY A 210 -14.19 8.36 -15.50
N LYS A 211 -14.99 8.49 -16.58
CA LYS A 211 -14.98 9.63 -17.52
C LYS A 211 -15.22 11.00 -16.86
N LEU A 212 -15.98 11.04 -15.76
CA LEU A 212 -16.26 12.27 -15.02
C LEU A 212 -15.00 12.93 -14.44
N TYR A 213 -13.98 12.14 -14.11
CA TYR A 213 -12.73 12.64 -13.53
C TYR A 213 -11.67 12.99 -14.60
N ALA A 214 -11.89 12.64 -15.87
CA ALA A 214 -10.92 12.82 -16.94
C ALA A 214 -10.42 14.28 -17.08
N PRO A 215 -11.26 15.33 -16.95
CA PRO A 215 -10.78 16.72 -16.99
C PRO A 215 -9.87 17.10 -15.82
N LEU A 216 -9.97 16.41 -14.68
CA LEU A 216 -9.17 16.67 -13.48
C LEU A 216 -7.80 15.99 -13.52
N VAL A 217 -7.64 14.93 -14.33
CA VAL A 217 -6.39 14.16 -14.41
C VAL A 217 -5.19 15.03 -14.81
N PRO A 218 -5.24 15.87 -15.85
CA PRO A 218 -4.11 16.75 -16.21
C PRO A 218 -3.79 17.78 -15.11
N LEU A 219 -4.81 18.26 -14.38
CA LEU A 219 -4.62 19.21 -13.29
C LEU A 219 -3.95 18.53 -12.09
N TYR A 220 -4.43 17.34 -11.70
CA TYR A 220 -3.82 16.53 -10.65
C TYR A 220 -2.37 16.22 -11.01
N ARG A 221 -2.10 15.80 -12.25
CA ARG A 221 -0.74 15.54 -12.73
C ARG A 221 0.16 16.76 -12.56
N ARG A 222 -0.28 17.94 -13.01
CA ARG A 222 0.49 19.18 -12.85
C ARG A 222 0.75 19.49 -11.37
N TYR A 223 -0.26 19.36 -10.52
CA TYR A 223 -0.14 19.55 -9.08
C TYR A 223 0.89 18.58 -8.46
N GLU A 224 0.77 17.29 -8.75
CA GLU A 224 1.58 16.21 -8.17
C GLU A 224 3.07 16.42 -8.48
N PHE A 225 3.41 16.68 -9.74
CA PHE A 225 4.80 16.93 -10.13
C PHE A 225 5.31 18.31 -9.71
N PHE A 226 4.47 19.35 -9.69
CA PHE A 226 4.87 20.67 -9.21
C PHE A 226 5.27 20.64 -7.73
N PHE A 227 4.44 20.02 -6.89
CA PHE A 227 4.74 19.89 -5.48
C PHE A 227 5.85 18.88 -5.25
N GLY A 228 5.88 17.73 -5.95
CA GLY A 228 6.97 16.76 -5.88
C GLY A 228 8.36 17.39 -6.10
N ARG A 229 8.47 18.36 -7.04
CA ARG A 229 9.69 19.14 -7.28
C ARG A 229 10.08 20.08 -6.13
N ARG A 230 9.09 20.69 -5.47
CA ARG A 230 9.28 21.75 -4.47
C ARG A 230 9.48 21.20 -3.06
N LEU A 231 8.84 20.08 -2.77
CA LEU A 231 8.74 19.46 -1.45
C LEU A 231 9.97 18.70 -1.02
N CYS A 232 10.54 18.00 -1.98
CA CYS A 232 11.31 16.84 -1.64
C CYS A 232 12.78 17.19 -1.44
N ASN A 233 13.38 16.66 -0.39
CA ASN A 233 14.83 16.61 -0.26
C ASN A 233 15.36 15.40 -1.03
N VAL A 234 14.73 14.24 -0.88
CA VAL A 234 15.10 12.97 -1.51
C VAL A 234 13.85 12.13 -1.83
N ASN A 235 13.75 11.59 -3.04
CA ASN A 235 12.62 10.74 -3.41
C ASN A 235 13.01 9.26 -3.34
N LEU A 236 12.04 8.43 -2.98
CA LEU A 236 12.12 6.98 -3.15
C LEU A 236 11.12 6.57 -4.25
N ALA A 237 11.48 5.61 -5.07
CA ALA A 237 10.60 5.02 -6.07
C ALA A 237 10.57 3.51 -5.88
N VAL A 238 9.41 2.89 -6.06
CA VAL A 238 9.25 1.42 -5.95
C VAL A 238 10.01 0.65 -7.04
N THR A 239 10.34 1.31 -8.16
CA THR A 239 10.94 0.70 -9.36
C THR A 239 11.99 1.60 -9.98
N ASP A 240 12.90 1.01 -10.73
CA ASP A 240 13.86 1.71 -11.57
C ASP A 240 13.15 2.45 -12.72
N ALA A 241 12.10 1.87 -13.28
CA ALA A 241 11.27 2.51 -14.30
C ALA A 241 10.63 3.81 -13.77
N MET A 242 10.04 3.77 -12.56
CA MET A 242 9.50 4.96 -11.91
C MET A 242 10.61 5.94 -11.56
N ALA A 243 11.74 5.48 -11.02
CA ALA A 243 12.89 6.34 -10.72
C ALA A 243 13.35 7.10 -11.97
N LYS A 244 13.49 6.42 -13.10
CA LYS A 244 13.84 7.01 -14.40
C LYS A 244 12.81 8.05 -14.86
N GLN A 245 11.52 7.76 -14.74
CA GLN A 245 10.46 8.72 -15.09
C GLN A 245 10.45 9.96 -14.18
N LEU A 246 10.72 9.78 -12.88
CA LEU A 246 10.80 10.86 -11.90
C LEU A 246 12.11 11.65 -12.01
N GLN A 247 13.18 11.06 -12.53
CA GLN A 247 14.47 11.73 -12.70
C GLN A 247 14.58 12.47 -14.04
N THR A 248 13.97 11.95 -15.10
CA THR A 248 14.19 12.41 -16.48
C THR A 248 12.92 12.95 -17.16
N GLY A 249 13.09 13.72 -18.24
CA GLY A 249 11.99 14.20 -19.08
C GLY A 249 11.18 15.38 -18.53
N LYS A 250 9.99 15.61 -19.11
CA LYS A 250 9.12 16.78 -18.80
C LYS A 250 8.66 16.84 -17.33
N PHE A 251 8.73 15.72 -16.62
CA PHE A 251 8.25 15.55 -15.25
C PHE A 251 9.37 15.32 -14.23
N GLY A 252 10.64 15.44 -14.65
CA GLY A 252 11.79 15.28 -13.77
C GLY A 252 11.69 16.16 -12.52
N LEU A 253 11.91 15.57 -11.35
CA LEU A 253 11.73 16.23 -10.05
C LEU A 253 12.88 17.18 -9.70
N GLY A 254 14.02 17.08 -10.39
CA GLY A 254 15.21 17.92 -10.14
C GLY A 254 15.90 17.63 -8.79
N LYS A 255 15.54 16.52 -8.15
CA LYS A 255 16.09 16.01 -6.89
C LYS A 255 16.51 14.55 -7.08
N PRO A 256 17.40 14.00 -6.23
CA PRO A 256 17.73 12.59 -6.27
C PRO A 256 16.47 11.72 -6.10
N VAL A 257 16.38 10.67 -6.91
CA VAL A 257 15.38 9.61 -6.80
C VAL A 257 16.14 8.30 -6.62
N HIS A 258 15.91 7.62 -5.51
CA HIS A 258 16.50 6.32 -5.22
C HIS A 258 15.46 5.23 -5.39
N THR A 259 15.81 4.17 -6.11
CA THR A 259 14.96 2.99 -6.16
C THR A 259 15.05 2.24 -4.83
N LEU A 260 13.90 2.03 -4.20
CA LEU A 260 13.72 1.16 -3.05
C LEU A 260 12.69 0.11 -3.46
N HIS A 261 13.16 -1.06 -3.87
CA HIS A 261 12.26 -2.16 -4.20
C HIS A 261 11.61 -2.72 -2.95
N ASP A 262 10.36 -3.14 -3.09
CA ASP A 262 9.72 -3.96 -2.07
C ASP A 262 10.35 -5.35 -2.01
N ARG A 263 10.46 -5.87 -0.78
CA ARG A 263 11.09 -7.15 -0.48
C ARG A 263 10.26 -7.94 0.52
N PRO A 264 10.31 -9.28 0.48
CA PRO A 264 9.41 -10.10 1.27
C PRO A 264 9.66 -9.95 2.77
N ALA A 265 8.58 -10.00 3.53
CA ALA A 265 8.64 -10.10 4.98
C ALA A 265 9.22 -11.46 5.42
N ALA A 266 9.76 -11.51 6.64
CA ALA A 266 10.39 -12.70 7.19
C ALA A 266 9.44 -13.91 7.36
N ILE A 267 8.12 -13.69 7.38
CA ILE A 267 7.14 -14.78 7.48
C ILE A 267 7.06 -15.64 6.21
N PHE A 268 7.48 -15.09 5.06
CA PHE A 268 7.47 -15.80 3.79
C PHE A 268 8.80 -16.54 3.63
N GLU A 269 8.75 -17.84 3.83
CA GLU A 269 9.89 -18.75 3.74
C GLU A 269 9.55 -19.97 2.87
N PRO A 270 10.50 -20.47 2.07
CA PRO A 270 10.27 -21.64 1.23
C PRO A 270 10.23 -22.93 2.04
N ILE A 271 9.28 -23.80 1.71
CA ILE A 271 9.24 -25.17 2.22
C ILE A 271 10.25 -26.02 1.43
N THR A 272 11.16 -26.67 2.16
CA THR A 272 12.25 -27.48 1.58
C THR A 272 12.02 -28.97 1.72
N SER A 273 11.20 -29.41 2.70
CA SER A 273 10.96 -30.83 2.95
C SER A 273 9.56 -31.27 2.50
N ARG A 274 9.47 -32.48 1.93
CA ARG A 274 8.19 -33.09 1.53
C ARG A 274 7.24 -33.25 2.73
N LYS A 275 7.78 -33.64 3.90
CA LYS A 275 7.01 -33.82 5.13
C LYS A 275 6.37 -32.51 5.61
N GLU A 276 7.12 -31.42 5.61
CA GLU A 276 6.58 -30.10 5.97
C GLU A 276 5.50 -29.65 4.98
N ARG A 277 5.71 -29.89 3.68
CA ARG A 277 4.69 -29.63 2.65
C ARG A 277 3.40 -30.41 2.93
N GLU A 278 3.52 -31.69 3.29
CA GLU A 278 2.39 -32.54 3.67
C GLU A 278 1.65 -32.01 4.90
N GLU A 279 2.37 -31.65 5.97
CA GLU A 279 1.78 -31.09 7.20
C GLU A 279 0.98 -29.81 6.91
N VAL A 280 1.49 -28.93 6.03
CA VAL A 280 0.80 -27.71 5.60
C VAL A 280 -0.45 -28.04 4.79
N LEU A 281 -0.34 -28.91 3.78
CA LEU A 281 -1.47 -29.31 2.94
C LEU A 281 -2.59 -30.00 3.75
N MET A 282 -2.24 -30.76 4.78
CA MET A 282 -3.21 -31.40 5.69
C MET A 282 -3.86 -30.44 6.68
N ARG A 283 -3.17 -29.35 7.04
CA ARG A 283 -3.68 -28.34 7.97
C ARG A 283 -4.66 -27.38 7.29
N ILE A 284 -4.40 -26.98 6.05
CA ILE A 284 -5.24 -26.04 5.31
C ILE A 284 -6.51 -26.78 4.84
N HIS A 285 -7.68 -26.23 5.18
CA HIS A 285 -8.98 -26.88 4.94
C HIS A 285 -9.21 -27.19 3.46
N GLU A 286 -8.89 -26.23 2.59
CA GLU A 286 -9.12 -26.29 1.15
C GLU A 286 -8.26 -27.35 0.44
N THR A 287 -7.07 -27.63 0.96
CA THR A 287 -6.12 -28.61 0.38
C THR A 287 -6.23 -30.01 0.99
N ARG A 288 -6.75 -30.11 2.23
CA ARG A 288 -6.74 -31.36 3.03
C ARG A 288 -7.26 -32.59 2.31
N SER A 289 -8.34 -32.46 1.52
CA SER A 289 -8.95 -33.61 0.82
C SER A 289 -8.12 -34.13 -0.35
N GLN A 290 -7.20 -33.32 -0.88
CA GLN A 290 -6.38 -33.62 -2.06
C GLN A 290 -4.88 -33.54 -1.72
N ALA A 291 -4.51 -33.52 -0.44
CA ALA A 291 -3.14 -33.29 0.00
C ALA A 291 -2.17 -34.33 -0.59
N GLN A 292 -2.56 -35.61 -0.58
CA GLN A 292 -1.74 -36.67 -1.13
C GLN A 292 -1.62 -36.58 -2.65
N ASP A 293 -2.71 -36.28 -3.35
CA ASP A 293 -2.69 -36.08 -4.81
C ASP A 293 -1.81 -34.89 -5.23
N ILE A 294 -1.79 -33.81 -4.43
CA ILE A 294 -0.91 -32.66 -4.65
C ILE A 294 0.56 -33.03 -4.42
N LEU A 295 0.84 -33.82 -3.37
CA LEU A 295 2.19 -34.28 -3.08
C LEU A 295 2.73 -35.22 -4.16
N ASP A 296 1.87 -36.07 -4.72
CA ASP A 296 2.23 -37.05 -5.74
C ASP A 296 2.23 -36.45 -7.15
N GLY A 297 1.78 -35.20 -7.31
CA GLY A 297 1.73 -34.49 -8.58
C GLY A 297 0.52 -34.83 -9.45
N ASN A 298 -0.43 -35.61 -8.92
CA ASN A 298 -1.71 -35.95 -9.57
C ASN A 298 -2.66 -34.74 -9.62
N VAL A 299 -2.51 -33.78 -8.72
CA VAL A 299 -3.26 -32.51 -8.71
C VAL A 299 -2.27 -31.36 -8.60
N ARG A 300 -2.42 -30.34 -9.44
CA ARG A 300 -1.61 -29.13 -9.43
C ARG A 300 -2.26 -28.06 -8.56
N LEU A 301 -1.53 -27.53 -7.59
CA LEU A 301 -1.99 -26.48 -6.69
C LEU A 301 -1.54 -25.11 -7.21
N ILE A 302 -2.48 -24.31 -7.68
CA ILE A 302 -2.22 -22.91 -8.05
C ILE A 302 -2.84 -21.96 -7.04
N VAL A 303 -2.16 -20.84 -6.78
CA VAL A 303 -2.64 -19.83 -5.82
C VAL A 303 -2.64 -18.46 -6.45
N SER A 304 -3.75 -17.75 -6.35
CA SER A 304 -3.82 -16.33 -6.69
C SER A 304 -4.17 -15.51 -5.45
N SER A 305 -3.34 -14.52 -5.16
CA SER A 305 -3.60 -13.57 -4.08
C SER A 305 -4.17 -12.30 -4.70
N THR A 306 -5.27 -11.76 -4.18
CA THR A 306 -6.00 -10.68 -4.84
C THR A 306 -6.66 -9.70 -3.86
N SER A 307 -6.80 -8.47 -4.31
CA SER A 307 -7.55 -7.41 -3.66
C SER A 307 -8.97 -7.30 -4.21
N TRP A 308 -9.36 -8.15 -5.18
CA TRP A 308 -10.66 -8.16 -5.86
C TRP A 308 -11.10 -6.77 -6.33
N THR A 309 -10.15 -6.04 -6.92
CA THR A 309 -10.33 -4.70 -7.47
C THR A 309 -10.23 -4.73 -9.00
N ALA A 310 -10.71 -3.68 -9.66
CA ALA A 310 -10.83 -3.64 -11.13
C ALA A 310 -9.49 -3.69 -11.88
N ASP A 311 -8.36 -3.46 -11.21
CA ASP A 311 -7.01 -3.64 -11.72
C ASP A 311 -6.58 -5.12 -11.79
N GLU A 312 -7.36 -6.04 -11.24
CA GLU A 312 -7.13 -7.49 -11.30
C GLU A 312 -8.28 -8.17 -12.05
N ASP A 313 -8.13 -8.34 -13.37
CA ASP A 313 -9.17 -8.95 -14.20
C ASP A 313 -9.16 -10.47 -14.10
N PHE A 314 -9.91 -11.01 -13.13
CA PHE A 314 -10.09 -12.46 -12.96
C PHE A 314 -10.81 -13.14 -14.12
N GLY A 315 -11.41 -12.39 -15.05
CA GLY A 315 -11.92 -12.94 -16.29
C GLY A 315 -10.83 -13.69 -17.07
N ILE A 316 -9.59 -13.17 -17.05
CA ILE A 316 -8.44 -13.78 -17.73
C ILE A 316 -8.15 -15.17 -17.15
N LEU A 317 -8.04 -15.28 -15.81
CA LEU A 317 -7.78 -16.54 -15.13
C LEU A 317 -8.92 -17.55 -15.36
N LEU A 318 -10.17 -17.13 -15.17
CA LEU A 318 -11.32 -18.03 -15.35
C LEU A 318 -11.43 -18.55 -16.78
N SER A 319 -11.23 -17.68 -17.79
CA SER A 319 -11.22 -18.09 -19.19
C SER A 319 -10.05 -19.03 -19.52
N ALA A 320 -8.87 -18.80 -18.95
CA ALA A 320 -7.72 -19.70 -19.12
C ALA A 320 -7.98 -21.08 -18.49
N LEU A 321 -8.62 -21.13 -17.32
CA LEU A 321 -9.02 -22.39 -16.67
C LEU A 321 -10.08 -23.13 -17.49
N VAL A 322 -11.11 -22.45 -17.99
CA VAL A 322 -12.11 -23.08 -18.89
C VAL A 322 -11.46 -23.65 -20.14
N ALA A 323 -10.52 -22.91 -20.75
CA ALA A 323 -9.76 -23.40 -21.90
C ALA A 323 -8.87 -24.60 -21.55
N TYR A 324 -8.25 -24.60 -20.36
CA TYR A 324 -7.45 -25.72 -19.86
C TYR A 324 -8.29 -26.96 -19.56
N ALA A 325 -9.51 -26.78 -19.06
CA ALA A 325 -10.44 -27.86 -18.76
C ALA A 325 -11.07 -28.47 -20.02
N SER A 326 -11.17 -27.70 -21.11
CA SER A 326 -11.86 -28.11 -22.34
C SER A 326 -10.97 -28.97 -23.23
N PRO A 327 -11.29 -30.25 -23.46
CA PRO A 327 -10.59 -31.06 -24.45
C PRO A 327 -11.06 -30.68 -25.87
N ARG A 328 -10.40 -29.70 -26.50
CA ARG A 328 -10.49 -29.42 -27.94
C ARG A 328 -9.08 -29.01 -28.38
N GLU A 329 -8.37 -29.73 -29.24
CA GLU A 329 -8.77 -30.36 -30.50
C GLU A 329 -8.07 -31.72 -30.73
N VAL A 330 -8.80 -32.63 -31.38
CA VAL A 330 -8.49 -33.70 -32.36
C VAL A 330 -7.07 -34.31 -32.52
N ASP A 331 -5.98 -33.72 -32.03
CA ASP A 331 -4.60 -34.23 -32.23
C ASP A 331 -3.80 -34.53 -30.95
N ASP A 332 -4.35 -34.31 -29.75
CA ASP A 332 -3.63 -34.60 -28.48
C ASP A 332 -4.05 -35.98 -27.92
N GLU A 333 -3.51 -37.06 -28.48
CA GLU A 333 -3.63 -38.43 -27.92
C GLU A 333 -2.83 -38.63 -26.62
N ASN A 334 -2.12 -37.60 -26.13
CA ASN A 334 -1.21 -37.71 -24.99
C ASN A 334 -1.73 -36.99 -23.74
N GLU A 335 -2.30 -37.80 -22.85
CA GLU A 335 -2.67 -37.53 -21.46
C GLU A 335 -3.74 -36.44 -21.18
N PRO A 336 -4.74 -36.75 -20.33
CA PRO A 336 -5.66 -35.73 -19.84
C PRO A 336 -4.89 -34.67 -19.03
N ALA A 337 -5.26 -33.40 -19.22
CA ALA A 337 -4.69 -32.29 -18.48
C ALA A 337 -4.70 -32.55 -16.96
N SER A 338 -3.56 -32.31 -16.29
CA SER A 338 -3.44 -32.53 -14.85
C SER A 338 -4.52 -31.75 -14.10
N PRO A 339 -5.33 -32.40 -13.23
CA PRO A 339 -6.32 -31.72 -12.43
C PRO A 339 -5.74 -30.52 -11.67
N ILE A 340 -6.49 -29.42 -11.58
CA ILE A 340 -6.05 -28.20 -10.89
C ILE A 340 -6.91 -27.94 -9.66
N LEU A 341 -6.27 -27.70 -8.52
CA LEU A 341 -6.86 -27.00 -7.38
C LEU A 341 -6.38 -25.54 -7.40
N ALA A 342 -7.29 -24.62 -7.72
CA ALA A 342 -7.02 -23.19 -7.73
C ALA A 342 -7.58 -22.53 -6.47
N ILE A 343 -6.70 -21.97 -5.64
CA ILE A 343 -7.08 -21.24 -4.44
C ILE A 343 -6.92 -19.73 -4.67
N ILE A 344 -8.02 -18.99 -4.55
CA ILE A 344 -8.04 -17.53 -4.67
C ILE A 344 -8.29 -16.89 -3.31
N THR A 345 -7.31 -16.13 -2.81
CA THR A 345 -7.37 -15.53 -1.47
C THR A 345 -7.38 -14.00 -1.51
N GLY A 346 -7.90 -13.39 -0.43
CA GLY A 346 -7.97 -11.95 -0.22
C GLY A 346 -9.40 -11.40 -0.24
N LYS A 347 -9.53 -10.07 -0.11
CA LYS A 347 -10.81 -9.37 0.09
C LYS A 347 -10.90 -8.12 -0.77
N GLY A 348 -12.07 -7.90 -1.36
CA GLY A 348 -12.42 -6.64 -2.00
C GLY A 348 -13.79 -6.64 -2.66
N PRO A 349 -14.13 -5.53 -3.32
CA PRO A 349 -15.50 -5.24 -3.75
C PRO A 349 -16.02 -6.19 -4.83
N GLN A 350 -15.17 -6.70 -5.72
CA GLN A 350 -15.61 -7.57 -6.83
C GLN A 350 -15.63 -9.06 -6.45
N ARG A 351 -15.29 -9.42 -5.21
CA ARG A 351 -15.18 -10.82 -4.78
C ARG A 351 -16.44 -11.62 -5.09
N GLN A 352 -17.62 -11.12 -4.69
CA GLN A 352 -18.87 -11.86 -4.84
C GLN A 352 -19.21 -12.12 -6.32
N ILE A 353 -19.02 -11.12 -7.19
CA ILE A 353 -19.29 -11.23 -8.63
C ILE A 353 -18.47 -12.39 -9.24
N TYR A 354 -17.20 -12.52 -8.85
CA TYR A 354 -16.36 -13.61 -9.36
C TYR A 354 -16.68 -14.96 -8.72
N LEU A 355 -17.11 -15.01 -7.46
CA LEU A 355 -17.58 -16.26 -6.83
C LEU A 355 -18.84 -16.78 -7.50
N ASP A 356 -19.80 -15.89 -7.81
CA ASP A 356 -21.02 -16.25 -8.53
C ASP A 356 -20.68 -16.79 -9.93
N LYS A 357 -19.72 -16.15 -10.62
CA LYS A 357 -19.21 -16.62 -11.91
C LYS A 357 -18.50 -17.97 -11.82
N ILE A 358 -17.68 -18.21 -10.79
CA ILE A 358 -17.02 -19.51 -10.56
C ILE A 358 -18.08 -20.60 -10.35
N LYS A 359 -19.12 -20.30 -9.56
CA LYS A 359 -20.23 -21.22 -9.35
C LYS A 359 -20.96 -21.53 -10.66
N GLU A 360 -21.30 -20.52 -11.45
CA GLU A 360 -21.93 -20.69 -12.76
C GLU A 360 -21.10 -21.59 -13.70
N LEU A 361 -19.79 -21.36 -13.78
CA LEU A 361 -18.88 -22.18 -14.61
C LEU A 361 -18.79 -23.63 -14.11
N THR A 362 -18.85 -23.83 -12.79
CA THR A 362 -18.83 -25.16 -12.18
C THR A 362 -20.15 -25.90 -12.43
N ASP A 363 -21.28 -25.26 -12.16
CA ASP A 363 -22.63 -25.83 -12.29
C ASP A 363 -22.97 -26.13 -13.77
N SER A 364 -22.42 -25.36 -14.71
CA SER A 364 -22.56 -25.59 -16.15
C SER A 364 -21.57 -26.62 -16.73
N GLY A 365 -20.72 -27.22 -15.89
CA GLY A 365 -19.78 -28.28 -16.31
C GLY A 365 -18.62 -27.79 -17.18
N GLN A 366 -18.27 -26.50 -17.14
CA GLN A 366 -17.18 -25.92 -17.94
C GLN A 366 -15.79 -26.07 -17.32
N LEU A 367 -15.70 -26.65 -16.11
CA LEU A 367 -14.46 -26.83 -15.36
C LEU A 367 -14.20 -28.31 -14.99
N PRO A 368 -14.29 -29.29 -15.91
CA PRO A 368 -13.94 -30.67 -15.60
C PRO A 368 -12.48 -30.76 -15.13
N GLY A 369 -12.23 -31.48 -14.04
CA GLY A 369 -10.88 -31.62 -13.45
C GLY A 369 -10.33 -30.36 -12.77
N ILE A 370 -11.07 -29.25 -12.74
CA ILE A 370 -10.63 -28.01 -12.11
C ILE A 370 -11.55 -27.67 -10.94
N LYS A 371 -10.96 -27.48 -9.77
CA LYS A 371 -11.64 -27.00 -8.57
C LYS A 371 -11.14 -25.61 -8.21
N VAL A 372 -12.01 -24.61 -8.28
CA VAL A 372 -11.69 -23.24 -7.89
C VAL A 372 -12.37 -22.92 -6.56
N VAL A 373 -11.58 -22.55 -5.55
CA VAL A 373 -12.08 -22.22 -4.21
C VAL A 373 -11.53 -20.88 -3.73
N SER A 374 -12.27 -20.22 -2.84
CA SER A 374 -11.79 -19.03 -2.15
C SER A 374 -11.54 -19.32 -0.68
N ALA A 375 -10.36 -18.95 -0.20
CA ALA A 375 -9.92 -19.17 1.18
C ALA A 375 -9.69 -17.84 1.92
N TRP A 376 -10.10 -17.80 3.18
CA TRP A 376 -9.71 -16.74 4.11
C TRP A 376 -8.75 -17.32 5.14
N LEU A 377 -7.50 -16.86 5.12
CA LEU A 377 -6.40 -17.48 5.85
C LEU A 377 -5.80 -16.51 6.87
N SER A 378 -5.23 -17.08 7.94
CA SER A 378 -4.32 -16.34 8.81
C SER A 378 -3.06 -15.94 8.02
N ASN A 379 -2.33 -14.89 8.44
CA ASN A 379 -1.08 -14.51 7.76
C ASN A 379 -0.07 -15.67 7.68
N ARG A 380 -0.04 -16.52 8.70
CA ARG A 380 0.83 -17.71 8.75
C ARG A 380 0.38 -18.77 7.75
N ASP A 381 -0.90 -19.12 7.72
CA ASP A 381 -1.40 -20.12 6.77
C ASP A 381 -1.35 -19.60 5.34
N TYR A 382 -1.50 -18.30 5.13
CA TYR A 382 -1.27 -17.66 3.84
C TYR A 382 0.17 -17.86 3.36
N ALA A 383 1.16 -17.51 4.18
CA ALA A 383 2.57 -17.69 3.82
C ALA A 383 2.92 -19.16 3.54
N GLN A 384 2.41 -20.08 4.37
CA GLN A 384 2.67 -21.51 4.18
C GLN A 384 1.91 -22.10 2.99
N LEU A 385 0.71 -21.61 2.66
CA LEU A 385 0.00 -21.98 1.44
C LEU A 385 0.82 -21.58 0.20
N LEU A 386 1.35 -20.36 0.16
CA LEU A 386 2.20 -19.92 -0.95
C LEU A 386 3.40 -20.85 -1.11
N ALA A 387 4.07 -21.21 -0.01
CA ALA A 387 5.25 -22.07 -0.04
C ALA A 387 4.94 -23.52 -0.47
N ALA A 388 3.70 -23.98 -0.28
CA ALA A 388 3.25 -25.33 -0.63
C ALA A 388 2.69 -25.45 -2.07
N ALA A 389 2.34 -24.33 -2.71
CA ALA A 389 1.79 -24.29 -4.06
C ALA A 389 2.83 -24.56 -5.15
N ASP A 390 2.35 -24.96 -6.34
CA ASP A 390 3.21 -25.23 -7.50
C ASP A 390 3.42 -23.98 -8.36
N LEU A 391 2.39 -23.13 -8.50
CA LEU A 391 2.46 -21.90 -9.29
C LEU A 391 1.59 -20.78 -8.70
N GLY A 392 2.17 -19.58 -8.57
CA GLY A 392 1.46 -18.36 -8.20
C GLY A 392 0.90 -17.62 -9.41
N ILE A 393 -0.31 -17.08 -9.32
CA ILE A 393 -0.93 -16.28 -10.40
C ILE A 393 -1.13 -14.84 -9.93
N SER A 394 -0.51 -13.90 -10.64
CA SER A 394 -0.68 -12.47 -10.42
C SER A 394 -1.36 -11.79 -11.62
N LEU A 395 -2.53 -11.22 -11.38
CA LEU A 395 -3.33 -10.49 -12.37
C LEU A 395 -3.18 -8.97 -12.28
N HIS A 396 -2.26 -8.50 -11.44
CA HIS A 396 -2.11 -7.08 -11.14
C HIS A 396 -1.76 -6.27 -12.40
N LYS A 397 -2.57 -5.24 -12.67
CA LYS A 397 -2.31 -4.26 -13.73
C LYS A 397 -1.86 -2.94 -13.12
N SER A 398 -0.71 -2.46 -13.59
CA SER A 398 -0.16 -1.17 -13.19
C SER A 398 -0.99 -0.01 -13.76
N SER A 399 -1.50 0.87 -12.90
CA SER A 399 -2.19 2.09 -13.37
C SER A 399 -1.22 3.11 -13.98
N SER A 400 0.02 3.14 -13.48
CA SER A 400 1.09 4.04 -13.93
C SER A 400 1.98 3.42 -15.02
N GLY A 401 1.92 2.11 -15.18
CA GLY A 401 2.84 1.33 -16.00
C GLY A 401 4.20 1.07 -15.34
N VAL A 402 4.44 1.59 -14.12
CA VAL A 402 5.75 1.59 -13.46
C VAL A 402 5.70 1.24 -11.97
N ASP A 403 4.61 0.70 -11.44
CA ASP A 403 4.56 0.12 -10.09
C ASP A 403 4.85 -1.40 -10.12
N LEU A 404 5.03 -2.03 -8.95
CA LEU A 404 5.30 -3.47 -8.85
C LEU A 404 4.05 -4.27 -8.46
N PRO A 405 3.90 -5.51 -8.95
CA PRO A 405 2.89 -6.43 -8.48
C PRO A 405 3.27 -6.95 -7.08
N MET A 406 2.95 -6.17 -6.05
CA MET A 406 3.39 -6.38 -4.66
C MET A 406 3.18 -7.79 -4.11
N LYS A 407 2.11 -8.49 -4.51
CA LYS A 407 1.82 -9.85 -4.05
C LYS A 407 2.81 -10.89 -4.57
N VAL A 408 3.50 -10.60 -5.69
CA VAL A 408 4.56 -11.47 -6.24
C VAL A 408 5.78 -11.48 -5.32
N VAL A 409 6.04 -10.37 -4.61
CA VAL A 409 7.15 -10.29 -3.64
C VAL A 409 6.96 -11.36 -2.54
N ASP A 410 5.75 -11.49 -2.01
CA ASP A 410 5.41 -12.51 -1.01
C ASP A 410 5.54 -13.93 -1.58
N MET A 411 5.09 -14.14 -2.82
CA MET A 411 5.23 -15.43 -3.52
C MET A 411 6.71 -15.83 -3.66
N PHE A 412 7.58 -14.91 -4.09
CA PHE A 412 9.02 -15.17 -4.19
C PHE A 412 9.68 -15.38 -2.83
N GLY A 413 9.28 -14.64 -1.79
CA GLY A 413 9.72 -14.91 -0.42
C GLY A 413 9.41 -16.33 0.04
N ALA A 414 8.24 -16.85 -0.34
CA ALA A 414 7.82 -18.23 -0.08
C ALA A 414 8.40 -19.25 -1.08
N GLY A 415 9.24 -18.82 -2.03
CA GLY A 415 9.80 -19.67 -3.08
C GLY A 415 8.81 -20.18 -4.11
N LEU A 416 7.66 -19.50 -4.27
CA LEU A 416 6.64 -19.82 -5.26
C LEU A 416 6.94 -19.09 -6.58
N PRO A 417 7.25 -19.79 -7.68
CA PRO A 417 7.35 -19.17 -9.00
C PRO A 417 5.98 -18.64 -9.45
N VAL A 418 5.97 -17.68 -10.37
CA VAL A 418 4.73 -17.00 -10.76
C VAL A 418 4.49 -16.98 -12.27
N ALA A 419 3.23 -17.07 -12.68
CA ALA A 419 2.75 -16.51 -13.93
C ALA A 419 2.09 -15.16 -13.61
N ALA A 420 2.54 -14.08 -14.25
CA ALA A 420 2.11 -12.73 -13.93
C ALA A 420 1.76 -11.90 -15.16
N TYR A 421 0.77 -11.02 -15.04
CA TYR A 421 0.43 -10.07 -16.09
C TYR A 421 1.63 -9.17 -16.40
N SER A 422 2.01 -9.06 -17.68
CA SER A 422 3.33 -8.53 -18.07
C SER A 422 3.30 -7.20 -18.82
N LYS A 423 2.11 -6.65 -19.12
CA LYS A 423 1.95 -5.45 -19.96
C LYS A 423 2.23 -4.13 -19.23
N PHE A 424 3.38 -4.00 -18.58
CA PHE A 424 3.86 -2.75 -17.98
C PHE A 424 5.40 -2.74 -17.86
N GLU A 425 6.00 -1.55 -17.86
CA GLU A 425 7.45 -1.34 -18.01
C GLU A 425 8.27 -1.98 -16.87
N SER A 426 7.77 -1.88 -15.64
CA SER A 426 8.43 -2.41 -14.44
C SER A 426 8.28 -3.92 -14.24
N PHE A 427 7.53 -4.64 -15.10
CA PHE A 427 7.34 -6.08 -14.96
C PHE A 427 8.66 -6.84 -14.84
N GLY A 428 9.58 -6.51 -15.76
CA GLY A 428 10.89 -7.12 -15.88
C GLY A 428 11.84 -6.81 -14.73
N GLU A 429 11.49 -5.94 -13.77
CA GLU A 429 12.33 -5.66 -12.61
C GLU A 429 12.20 -6.75 -11.54
N LEU A 430 10.98 -7.24 -11.33
CA LEU A 430 10.67 -8.28 -10.34
C LEU A 430 10.58 -9.66 -10.99
N VAL A 431 9.80 -9.81 -12.07
CA VAL A 431 9.61 -11.09 -12.76
C VAL A 431 10.57 -11.16 -13.95
N LYS A 432 11.45 -12.16 -13.93
CA LYS A 432 12.43 -12.47 -14.97
C LYS A 432 11.98 -13.71 -15.72
N GLU A 433 11.59 -13.53 -16.97
CA GLU A 433 11.07 -14.59 -17.85
C GLU A 433 12.01 -15.80 -17.87
N GLY A 434 11.47 -17.00 -17.59
CA GLY A 434 12.22 -18.26 -17.58
C GLY A 434 13.20 -18.42 -16.41
N VAL A 435 13.29 -17.44 -15.50
CA VAL A 435 14.20 -17.50 -14.34
C VAL A 435 13.42 -17.68 -13.05
N ASN A 436 12.45 -16.81 -12.75
CA ASN A 436 11.64 -16.88 -11.51
C ASN A 436 10.13 -16.88 -11.79
N GLY A 437 9.73 -16.63 -13.03
CA GLY A 437 8.34 -16.66 -13.46
C GLY A 437 8.19 -16.43 -14.96
N CYS A 438 6.93 -16.29 -15.38
CA CYS A 438 6.53 -16.09 -16.77
C CYS A 438 5.51 -14.97 -16.91
N GLY A 439 5.58 -14.24 -18.02
CA GLY A 439 4.65 -13.19 -18.39
C GLY A 439 3.45 -13.70 -19.20
N PHE A 440 2.29 -13.08 -19.01
CA PHE A 440 1.16 -13.21 -19.92
C PHE A 440 0.42 -11.87 -20.07
N GLU A 441 -0.35 -11.71 -21.14
CA GLU A 441 -1.22 -10.56 -21.37
C GLU A 441 -2.67 -10.97 -21.66
N SER A 442 -2.92 -12.23 -22.00
CA SER A 442 -4.22 -12.75 -22.42
C SER A 442 -4.57 -14.09 -21.75
N ALA A 443 -5.85 -14.46 -21.80
CA ALA A 443 -6.30 -15.77 -21.30
C ALA A 443 -5.69 -16.93 -22.11
N SER A 444 -5.49 -16.73 -23.41
CA SER A 444 -4.87 -17.72 -24.30
C SER A 444 -3.40 -17.96 -23.94
N GLU A 445 -2.63 -16.90 -23.68
CA GLU A 445 -1.25 -17.04 -23.22
C GLU A 445 -1.16 -17.72 -21.85
N LEU A 446 -2.02 -17.35 -20.91
CA LEU A 446 -2.06 -18.00 -19.60
C LEU A 446 -2.44 -19.49 -19.71
N HIS A 447 -3.36 -19.84 -20.61
CA HIS A 447 -3.68 -21.24 -20.91
C HIS A 447 -2.48 -22.02 -21.47
N ILE A 448 -1.69 -21.41 -22.38
CA ILE A 448 -0.46 -22.02 -22.88
C ILE A 448 0.54 -22.25 -21.73
N LEU A 449 0.68 -21.29 -20.81
CA LEU A 449 1.52 -21.46 -19.62
C LEU A 449 1.03 -22.59 -18.72
N PHE A 450 -0.29 -22.77 -18.55
CA PHE A 450 -0.82 -23.92 -17.81
C PHE A 450 -0.45 -25.24 -18.48
N LYS A 451 -0.61 -25.37 -19.80
CA LYS A 451 -0.22 -26.59 -20.51
C LYS A 451 1.29 -26.86 -20.42
N ARG A 452 2.13 -25.82 -20.49
CA ARG A 452 3.59 -25.96 -20.42
C ARG A 452 4.09 -26.28 -19.02
N LEU A 453 3.61 -25.55 -18.01
CA LEU A 453 4.17 -25.62 -16.66
C LEU A 453 3.51 -26.70 -15.79
N LEU A 454 2.21 -26.92 -15.95
CA LEU A 454 1.45 -27.82 -15.09
C LEU A 454 1.38 -29.26 -15.61
N ALA A 455 1.82 -29.52 -16.83
CA ALA A 455 1.96 -30.87 -17.38
C ALA A 455 3.08 -31.68 -16.69
N SER A 456 3.18 -32.96 -17.01
CA SER A 456 4.16 -33.89 -16.42
C SER A 456 5.59 -33.54 -16.79
N ASP A 457 5.83 -33.08 -18.03
CA ASP A 457 7.11 -32.60 -18.56
C ASP A 457 7.52 -31.20 -18.05
N GLY A 458 6.55 -30.38 -17.64
CA GLY A 458 6.77 -29.04 -17.06
C GLY A 458 7.45 -29.02 -15.69
N ALA A 459 7.63 -30.17 -15.03
CA ALA A 459 8.16 -30.26 -13.66
C ALA A 459 9.60 -29.71 -13.54
N GLU A 460 10.46 -29.93 -14.53
CA GLU A 460 11.84 -29.43 -14.52
C GLU A 460 11.88 -27.89 -14.69
N GLU A 461 11.02 -27.35 -15.56
CA GLU A 461 10.88 -25.91 -15.74
C GLU A 461 10.38 -25.25 -14.45
N LEU A 462 9.31 -25.79 -13.83
CA LEU A 462 8.82 -25.30 -12.54
C LEU A 462 9.89 -25.35 -11.44
N ALA A 463 10.69 -26.42 -11.37
CA ALA A 463 11.78 -26.52 -10.40
C ALA A 463 12.86 -25.46 -10.65
N THR A 464 13.14 -25.14 -11.91
CA THR A 464 14.07 -24.07 -12.31
C THR A 464 13.51 -22.70 -11.91
N LEU A 465 12.25 -22.42 -12.23
CA LEU A 465 11.57 -21.18 -11.85
C LEU A 465 11.54 -21.01 -10.32
N LYS A 466 11.26 -22.09 -9.58
CA LYS A 466 11.28 -22.10 -8.11
C LYS A 466 12.65 -21.72 -7.55
N LYS A 467 13.75 -22.22 -8.12
CA LYS A 467 15.10 -21.81 -7.70
C LYS A 467 15.34 -20.31 -7.92
N GLY A 468 14.87 -19.75 -9.03
CA GLY A 468 14.95 -18.32 -9.28
C GLY A 468 14.07 -17.50 -8.34
N ALA A 469 12.86 -17.98 -8.03
CA ALA A 469 11.96 -17.34 -7.06
C ALA A 469 12.60 -17.29 -5.66
N ILE A 470 13.18 -18.40 -5.18
CA ILE A 470 13.92 -18.46 -3.91
C ILE A 470 15.10 -17.47 -3.92
N LYS A 471 15.85 -17.41 -5.02
CA LYS A 471 16.98 -16.48 -5.15
C LYS A 471 16.52 -15.02 -5.09
N GLU A 472 15.47 -14.66 -5.82
CA GLU A 472 14.90 -13.29 -5.80
C GLU A 472 14.33 -12.94 -4.42
N GLY A 473 13.64 -13.87 -3.77
CA GLY A 473 13.06 -13.70 -2.44
C GLY A 473 14.06 -13.73 -1.28
N SER A 474 15.35 -14.02 -1.54
CA SER A 474 16.36 -14.11 -0.49
C SER A 474 16.76 -12.75 0.09
N LEU A 475 16.78 -11.70 -0.74
CA LEU A 475 17.03 -10.32 -0.29
C LEU A 475 15.81 -9.79 0.46
N ARG A 476 15.99 -9.48 1.75
CA ARG A 476 14.87 -9.09 2.63
C ARG A 476 14.73 -7.57 2.74
N TRP A 477 13.56 -7.14 3.24
CA TRP A 477 13.26 -5.71 3.43
C TRP A 477 14.33 -4.98 4.22
N ASP A 478 14.73 -5.51 5.38
CA ASP A 478 15.70 -4.81 6.24
C ASP A 478 17.06 -4.61 5.55
N GLU A 479 17.50 -5.58 4.73
CA GLU A 479 18.76 -5.47 3.98
C GLU A 479 18.68 -4.39 2.89
N GLU A 480 17.60 -4.39 2.12
CA GLU A 480 17.36 -3.40 1.06
C GLU A 480 17.16 -2.00 1.64
N TRP A 481 16.43 -1.90 2.74
CA TRP A 481 16.18 -0.65 3.44
C TRP A 481 17.48 -0.07 4.03
N ASN A 482 18.32 -0.92 4.62
CA ASN A 482 19.63 -0.51 5.13
C ASN A 482 20.57 -0.04 4.03
N ARG A 483 20.48 -0.66 2.85
CA ARG A 483 21.28 -0.27 1.67
C ARG A 483 20.86 1.09 1.13
N VAL A 484 19.56 1.37 1.06
CA VAL A 484 19.02 2.55 0.35
C VAL A 484 18.65 3.69 1.29
N VAL A 485 17.88 3.42 2.34
CA VAL A 485 17.23 4.46 3.15
C VAL A 485 18.06 4.84 4.37
N ALA A 486 18.70 3.88 5.04
CA ALA A 486 19.47 4.17 6.25
C ALA A 486 20.51 5.30 6.04
N PRO A 487 21.30 5.34 4.94
CA PRO A 487 22.23 6.45 4.70
C PRO A 487 21.54 7.81 4.53
N LEU A 488 20.34 7.83 3.94
CA LEU A 488 19.58 9.06 3.69
C LEU A 488 19.10 9.72 4.98
N VAL A 489 18.72 8.92 5.97
CA VAL A 489 18.22 9.38 7.27
C VAL A 489 19.29 9.40 8.36
N GLY A 490 20.57 9.30 7.99
CA GLY A 490 21.71 9.37 8.92
C GLY A 490 21.80 8.16 9.86
N LEU A 491 21.49 6.96 9.36
CA LEU A 491 21.51 5.68 10.08
C LEU A 491 22.46 4.63 9.47
N GLY A 492 23.19 4.98 8.40
CA GLY A 492 24.19 4.10 7.80
C GLY A 492 25.35 3.83 8.76
N LYS A 493 25.92 2.62 8.73
CA LYS A 493 27.20 2.34 9.37
C LYS A 493 28.29 3.18 8.69
N GLU A 494 29.11 3.86 9.48
CA GLU A 494 30.41 4.39 9.00
C GLU A 494 31.30 3.27 8.46
#